data_AF-A0A2E1A7B0-F1
#
_entry.id   AF-A0A2E1A7B0-F1
#
_cell.length_a   1.000
_cell.length_b   1.000
_cell.length_c   1.000
_cell.angle_alpha   90.00
_cell.angle_beta   90.00
_cell.angle_gamma   90.00
#
_symmetry.space_group_name_H-M   'P 1'
#
loop_
_entity.id
_entity.type
_entity.pdbx_description
1 polymer ?
#
loop_
_entity_poly.entity_id
_entity_poly.type
_entity_poly.pdbx_seq_one_letter_code
_entity_poly.pdbx_strand_id
1 'polypeptide(L)'
;MNIRMNRKSTLLILVGLMVSLMAVAPVFAAEATEDGGPHFDDGRINNSDASPVVVYGDGESLEIWAPLYSFTDDDGNTVLHTDVVLTVSAEEIAAVPSEPEENTLIASGGGVSVYRLTSGEFQLIASTYNGETYVLVFPELTPNGGYDSWFVK
;
A
#
# COMPACT_ATOMS: atom_id res chain seq x y z
N MET A 1 61.61 32.59 15.34
CA MET A 1 62.14 31.49 16.19
C MET A 1 61.42 30.22 15.78
N ASN A 2 62.08 29.35 15.00
CA ASN A 2 61.48 28.16 14.38
C ASN A 2 61.57 26.97 15.34
N ILE A 3 60.43 26.39 15.72
CA ILE A 3 60.38 25.14 16.48
C ILE A 3 59.77 24.07 15.57
N ARG A 4 60.65 23.25 14.99
CA ARG A 4 60.30 21.94 14.42
C ARG A 4 60.02 21.00 15.61
N MET A 5 58.83 20.40 15.66
CA MET A 5 58.61 19.19 16.45
C MET A 5 58.03 18.09 15.57
N ASN A 6 58.89 17.13 15.29
CA ASN A 6 58.62 15.83 14.70
C ASN A 6 58.43 14.85 15.85
N ARG A 7 57.27 14.22 15.99
CA ARG A 7 57.13 13.00 16.77
C ARG A 7 56.27 12.00 16.01
N LYS A 8 56.96 10.92 15.66
CA LYS A 8 56.47 9.65 15.15
C LYS A 8 55.60 8.95 16.21
N SER A 9 54.85 7.96 15.73
CA SER A 9 54.32 6.81 16.49
C SER A 9 53.01 7.10 17.23
N THR A 10 51.94 6.30 17.18
CA THR A 10 51.80 4.87 16.93
C THR A 10 50.38 4.63 16.41
N LEU A 11 50.24 4.01 15.24
CA LEU A 11 48.96 3.60 14.68
C LEU A 11 48.52 2.32 15.40
N LEU A 12 47.52 2.43 16.28
CA LEU A 12 46.89 1.28 16.94
C LEU A 12 45.82 0.73 15.99
N ILE A 13 46.14 -0.32 15.23
CA ILE A 13 45.16 -1.03 14.40
C ILE A 13 44.37 -1.94 15.32
N LEU A 14 43.19 -1.48 15.76
CA LEU A 14 42.21 -2.30 16.46
C LEU A 14 41.50 -3.17 15.39
N VAL A 15 41.96 -4.40 15.22
CA VAL A 15 41.25 -5.42 14.43
C VAL A 15 40.08 -5.90 15.28
N GLY A 16 38.96 -5.18 15.21
CA GLY A 16 37.69 -5.62 15.76
C GLY A 16 37.18 -6.80 14.94
N LEU A 17 37.27 -8.00 15.52
CA LEU A 17 36.67 -9.22 15.00
C LEU A 17 35.16 -9.05 14.96
N MET A 18 34.64 -8.60 13.82
CA MET A 18 33.22 -8.44 13.57
C MET A 18 32.62 -9.83 13.33
N VAL A 19 32.11 -10.45 14.39
CA VAL A 19 31.34 -11.68 14.30
C VAL A 19 30.01 -11.33 13.63
N SER A 20 29.95 -11.48 12.30
CA SER A 20 28.69 -11.45 11.56
C SER A 20 27.84 -12.63 11.99
N LEU A 21 26.88 -12.37 12.87
CA LEU A 21 25.81 -13.29 13.19
C LEU A 21 24.89 -13.35 11.96
N MET A 22 25.16 -14.28 11.04
CA MET A 22 24.22 -14.56 9.96
C MET A 22 22.99 -15.21 10.54
N ALA A 23 21.94 -14.42 10.75
CA ALA A 23 20.61 -14.93 11.00
C ALA A 23 20.17 -15.66 9.72
N VAL A 24 20.21 -16.99 9.76
CA VAL A 24 19.56 -17.83 8.74
C VAL A 24 18.06 -17.68 8.97
N ALA A 25 17.44 -16.74 8.25
CA ALA A 25 15.99 -16.63 8.24
C ALA A 25 15.42 -17.93 7.62
N PRO A 26 14.43 -18.58 8.24
CA PRO A 26 13.73 -19.67 7.61
C PRO A 26 13.08 -19.16 6.32
N VAL A 27 13.49 -19.73 5.19
CA VAL A 27 12.79 -19.56 3.91
C VAL A 27 11.49 -20.35 4.05
N PHE A 28 10.45 -19.68 4.54
CA PHE A 28 9.09 -20.17 4.37
C PHE A 28 8.70 -19.92 2.92
N ALA A 29 8.86 -20.95 2.09
CA ALA A 29 8.19 -20.99 0.80
C ALA A 29 6.70 -21.14 1.09
N ALA A 30 5.99 -20.02 1.17
CA ALA A 30 4.54 -20.02 1.07
C ALA A 30 4.22 -20.55 -0.33
N GLU A 31 3.59 -21.71 -0.42
CA GLU A 31 3.00 -22.14 -1.67
C GLU A 31 1.86 -21.16 -1.96
N ALA A 32 2.08 -20.27 -2.94
CA ALA A 32 1.03 -19.44 -3.49
C ALA A 32 0.01 -20.40 -4.10
N THR A 33 -1.05 -20.72 -3.37
CA THR A 33 -2.26 -21.23 -3.98
C THR A 33 -2.72 -20.11 -4.89
N GLU A 34 -2.64 -20.30 -6.21
CA GLU A 34 -3.33 -19.44 -7.15
C GLU A 34 -4.81 -19.57 -6.83
N ASP A 35 -5.28 -18.68 -5.96
CA ASP A 35 -6.67 -18.55 -5.61
C ASP A 35 -7.37 -18.19 -6.91
N GLY A 36 -8.20 -19.10 -7.42
CA GLY A 36 -8.92 -18.96 -8.69
C GLY A 36 -10.04 -17.92 -8.60
N GLY A 37 -9.78 -16.82 -7.88
CA GLY A 37 -10.66 -15.68 -7.76
C GLY A 37 -10.96 -15.04 -9.12
N PRO A 38 -12.01 -14.22 -9.19
CA PRO A 38 -12.32 -13.49 -10.40
C PRO A 38 -11.15 -12.58 -10.79
N HIS A 39 -10.71 -12.67 -12.04
CA HIS A 39 -9.74 -11.75 -12.61
C HIS A 39 -10.45 -10.70 -13.47
N PHE A 40 -10.02 -9.44 -13.34
CA PHE A 40 -10.61 -8.29 -14.02
C PHE A 40 -9.57 -7.60 -14.92
N ASP A 41 -9.86 -7.44 -16.21
CA ASP A 41 -8.99 -6.81 -17.21
C ASP A 41 -9.33 -5.33 -17.47
N ASP A 42 -10.00 -4.66 -16.54
CA ASP A 42 -10.47 -3.27 -16.71
C ASP A 42 -9.47 -2.20 -16.26
N GLY A 43 -8.28 -2.61 -15.80
CA GLY A 43 -7.21 -1.69 -15.40
C GLY A 43 -7.24 -1.29 -13.93
N ARG A 44 -8.07 -1.93 -13.09
CA ARG A 44 -8.01 -1.73 -11.64
C ARG A 44 -6.72 -2.29 -11.02
N ILE A 45 -6.31 -1.76 -9.87
CA ILE A 45 -5.21 -2.27 -9.06
C ILE A 45 -5.60 -3.59 -8.39
N ASN A 46 -6.78 -3.65 -7.77
CA ASN A 46 -7.30 -4.84 -7.10
C ASN A 46 -8.02 -5.78 -8.09
N ASN A 47 -7.26 -6.32 -9.04
CA ASN A 47 -7.78 -7.01 -10.22
C ASN A 47 -8.09 -8.50 -10.03
N SER A 48 -7.85 -9.07 -8.86
CA SER A 48 -7.96 -10.51 -8.60
C SER A 48 -8.78 -10.83 -7.34
N ASP A 49 -9.55 -9.86 -6.82
CA ASP A 49 -10.43 -10.06 -5.66
C ASP A 49 -11.85 -9.51 -5.85
N ALA A 50 -12.81 -10.12 -5.15
CA ALA A 50 -14.17 -9.61 -5.04
C ALA A 50 -14.23 -8.58 -3.91
N SER A 51 -13.66 -7.39 -4.16
CA SER A 51 -13.59 -6.29 -3.19
C SER A 51 -14.87 -5.43 -3.15
N PRO A 52 -15.20 -4.81 -2.00
CA PRO A 52 -16.30 -3.83 -1.88
C PRO A 52 -16.01 -2.50 -2.58
N VAL A 53 -14.76 -2.26 -3.00
CA VAL A 53 -14.32 -1.07 -3.73
C VAL A 53 -13.50 -1.46 -4.96
N VAL A 54 -13.46 -0.56 -5.95
CA VAL A 54 -12.58 -0.68 -7.12
C VAL A 54 -11.61 0.49 -7.12
N VAL A 55 -10.32 0.20 -7.32
CA VAL A 55 -9.25 1.20 -7.24
C VAL A 55 -8.56 1.30 -8.58
N TYR A 56 -8.61 2.46 -9.21
CA TYR A 56 -7.84 2.78 -10.42
C TYR A 56 -6.70 3.73 -10.07
N GLY A 57 -5.56 3.53 -10.71
CA GLY A 57 -4.43 4.45 -10.66
C GLY A 57 -3.79 4.59 -12.02
N ASP A 58 -3.26 5.78 -12.31
CA ASP A 58 -2.61 6.14 -13.58
C ASP A 58 -1.10 6.38 -13.44
N GLY A 59 -0.53 6.06 -12.27
CA GLY A 59 0.85 6.33 -11.89
C GLY A 59 1.04 7.58 -11.03
N GLU A 60 0.09 8.51 -11.02
CA GLU A 60 0.20 9.77 -10.27
C GLU A 60 -1.01 10.04 -9.38
N SER A 61 -2.20 9.55 -9.75
CA SER A 61 -3.47 9.79 -9.07
C SER A 61 -4.23 8.50 -8.78
N LEU A 62 -5.28 8.59 -7.96
CA LEU A 62 -6.20 7.49 -7.66
C LEU A 62 -7.65 7.90 -7.89
N GLU A 63 -8.44 6.96 -8.41
CA GLU A 63 -9.89 7.03 -8.47
C GLU A 63 -10.49 5.78 -7.82
N ILE A 64 -11.28 5.97 -6.76
CA ILE A 64 -11.89 4.90 -5.98
C ILE A 64 -13.40 4.90 -6.20
N TRP A 65 -13.92 3.77 -6.64
CA TRP A 65 -15.34 3.52 -6.84
C TRP A 65 -15.89 2.60 -5.76
N ALA A 66 -17.10 2.87 -5.31
CA ALA A 66 -17.82 2.00 -4.38
C ALA A 66 -19.33 1.99 -4.69
N PRO A 67 -20.05 0.91 -4.31
CA PRO A 67 -21.51 0.91 -4.36
C PRO A 67 -22.07 1.93 -3.35
N LEU A 68 -22.86 2.88 -3.83
CA LEU A 68 -23.51 3.90 -2.98
C LEU A 68 -24.84 3.41 -2.42
N TYR A 69 -25.65 2.81 -3.29
CA TYR A 69 -26.95 2.25 -2.92
C TYR A 69 -27.33 1.15 -3.90
N SER A 70 -28.26 0.31 -3.47
CA SER A 70 -28.88 -0.71 -4.30
C SER A 70 -30.37 -0.43 -4.40
N PHE A 71 -30.96 -0.71 -5.56
CA PHE A 71 -32.42 -0.70 -5.72
C PHE A 71 -32.86 -1.98 -6.42
N THR A 72 -34.14 -2.30 -6.30
CA THR A 72 -34.76 -3.40 -7.04
C THR A 72 -35.42 -2.84 -8.28
N ASP A 73 -35.09 -3.36 -9.46
CA ASP A 73 -35.73 -2.97 -10.71
C ASP A 73 -37.16 -3.56 -10.84
N ASP A 74 -37.86 -3.21 -11.92
CA ASP A 74 -39.24 -3.67 -12.16
C ASP A 74 -39.34 -5.19 -12.37
N ASP A 75 -38.23 -5.85 -12.71
CA ASP A 75 -38.13 -7.30 -12.90
C ASP A 75 -37.76 -8.05 -11.60
N GLY A 76 -37.53 -7.33 -10.50
CA GLY A 76 -37.17 -7.90 -9.20
C GLY A 76 -35.67 -8.12 -8.99
N ASN A 77 -34.80 -7.63 -9.88
CA ASN A 77 -33.36 -7.77 -9.74
C ASN A 77 -32.78 -6.66 -8.86
N THR A 78 -31.75 -7.00 -8.07
CA THR A 78 -30.99 -5.98 -7.34
C THR A 78 -29.96 -5.34 -8.27
N VAL A 79 -30.08 -4.04 -8.49
CA VAL A 79 -29.14 -3.22 -9.26
C VAL A 79 -28.30 -2.42 -8.28
N LEU A 80 -26.98 -2.51 -8.41
CA LEU A 80 -26.03 -1.71 -7.65
C LEU A 80 -25.73 -0.41 -8.41
N HIS A 81 -25.89 0.72 -7.74
CA HIS A 81 -25.42 2.00 -8.24
C HIS A 81 -24.03 2.30 -7.67
N THR A 82 -23.04 2.38 -8.53
CA THR A 82 -21.64 2.66 -8.20
C THR A 82 -21.26 4.07 -8.66
N ASP A 83 -20.49 4.78 -7.85
CA ASP A 83 -19.96 6.10 -8.19
C ASP A 83 -18.53 6.25 -7.66
N VAL A 84 -17.83 7.29 -8.11
CA VAL A 84 -16.54 7.71 -7.55
C VAL A 84 -16.80 8.24 -6.14
N VAL A 85 -16.26 7.56 -5.13
CA VAL A 85 -16.39 7.97 -3.72
C VAL A 85 -15.21 8.78 -3.22
N LEU A 86 -14.06 8.64 -3.87
CA LEU A 86 -12.85 9.37 -3.54
C LEU A 86 -11.94 9.46 -4.76
N THR A 87 -11.48 10.67 -5.07
CA THR A 87 -10.36 10.92 -5.99
C THR A 87 -9.20 11.45 -5.14
N VAL A 88 -8.00 10.93 -5.37
CA VAL A 88 -6.78 11.44 -4.72
C VAL A 88 -5.87 11.99 -5.80
N SER A 89 -5.60 13.29 -5.78
CA SER A 89 -4.82 13.95 -6.81
C SER A 89 -3.32 13.69 -6.66
N ALA A 90 -2.57 13.92 -7.73
CA ALA A 90 -1.11 13.84 -7.71
C ALA A 90 -0.50 14.81 -6.69
N GLU A 91 -1.08 16.01 -6.53
CA GLU A 91 -0.63 16.99 -5.55
C GLU A 91 -0.85 16.51 -4.10
N GLU A 92 -1.98 15.88 -3.81
CA GLU A 92 -2.25 15.30 -2.48
C GLU A 92 -1.27 14.17 -2.15
N ILE A 93 -1.01 13.29 -3.13
CA ILE A 93 -0.07 12.19 -3.00
C ILE A 93 1.37 12.70 -2.79
N ALA A 94 1.77 13.74 -3.53
CA ALA A 94 3.10 14.34 -3.43
C ALA A 94 3.29 15.21 -2.17
N ALA A 95 2.20 15.64 -1.52
CA ALA A 95 2.27 16.39 -0.27
C ALA A 95 2.71 15.52 0.92
N VAL A 96 2.61 14.19 0.79
CA VAL A 96 3.10 13.23 1.79
C VAL A 96 4.46 12.67 1.33
N PRO A 97 5.48 12.59 2.21
CA PRO A 97 6.76 11.96 1.87
C PRO A 97 6.57 10.54 1.32
N SER A 98 7.45 10.11 0.41
CA SER A 98 7.38 8.74 -0.13
C SER A 98 7.53 7.69 0.96
N GLU A 99 8.31 7.95 2.02
CA GLU A 99 8.47 7.12 3.21
C GLU A 99 8.34 8.02 4.45
N PRO A 100 7.11 8.27 4.96
CA PRO A 100 6.89 9.13 6.12
C PRO A 100 7.36 8.44 7.42
N GLU A 101 7.62 9.22 8.47
CA GLU A 101 8.04 8.68 9.77
C GLU A 101 6.94 7.87 10.47
N GLU A 102 5.68 8.13 10.12
CA GLU A 102 4.50 7.40 10.57
C GLU A 102 3.50 7.24 9.41
N ASN A 103 2.64 6.22 9.50
CA ASN A 103 1.59 6.02 8.50
C ASN A 103 0.72 7.28 8.41
N THR A 104 0.71 7.92 7.25
CA THR A 104 0.17 9.27 7.09
C THR A 104 -1.06 9.22 6.19
N LEU A 105 -2.16 9.81 6.66
CA LEU A 105 -3.38 9.96 5.86
C LEU A 105 -3.11 10.90 4.68
N ILE A 106 -3.42 10.45 3.47
CA ILE A 106 -3.38 11.28 2.26
C ILE A 106 -4.75 11.94 2.07
N ALA A 107 -5.81 11.14 2.00
CA ALA A 107 -7.17 11.61 1.76
C ALA A 107 -8.21 10.65 2.36
N SER A 108 -9.42 11.17 2.61
CA SER A 108 -10.55 10.36 3.07
C SER A 108 -11.89 10.93 2.59
N GLY A 109 -12.81 10.07 2.20
CA GLY A 109 -14.14 10.43 1.70
C GLY A 109 -14.98 9.19 1.41
N GLY A 110 -16.31 9.31 1.49
CA GLY A 110 -17.22 8.23 1.09
C GLY A 110 -17.03 6.89 1.82
N GLY A 111 -16.53 6.90 3.07
CA GLY A 111 -16.25 5.68 3.83
C GLY A 111 -14.91 5.00 3.47
N VAL A 112 -14.08 5.67 2.66
CA VAL A 112 -12.74 5.24 2.25
C VAL A 112 -11.70 6.20 2.81
N SER A 113 -10.54 5.66 3.21
CA SER A 113 -9.35 6.42 3.58
C SER A 113 -8.12 5.84 2.88
N VAL A 114 -7.26 6.70 2.37
CA VAL A 114 -5.99 6.33 1.72
C VAL A 114 -4.82 6.87 2.53
N TYR A 115 -3.87 6.00 2.84
CA TYR A 115 -2.68 6.30 3.62
C TYR A 115 -1.41 6.02 2.82
N ARG A 116 -0.36 6.78 3.11
CA ARG A 116 1.02 6.38 2.83
C ARG A 116 1.58 5.64 4.04
N LEU A 117 2.10 4.44 3.84
CA LEU A 117 2.75 3.67 4.89
C LEU A 117 4.21 4.09 5.07
N THR A 118 4.78 3.82 6.25
CA THR A 118 6.22 4.03 6.51
C THR A 118 7.14 3.23 5.58
N SER A 119 6.65 2.14 4.98
CA SER A 119 7.35 1.36 3.94
C SER A 119 7.33 2.02 2.55
N GLY A 120 6.53 3.07 2.40
CA GLY A 120 6.27 3.81 1.17
C GLY A 120 5.14 3.27 0.29
N GLU A 121 4.62 2.11 0.64
CA GLU A 121 3.40 1.54 0.05
C GLU A 121 2.18 2.41 0.36
N PHE A 122 1.11 2.19 -0.41
CA PHE A 122 -0.20 2.78 -0.16
C PHE A 122 -1.07 1.78 0.58
N GLN A 123 -1.91 2.27 1.48
CA GLN A 123 -2.95 1.49 2.12
C GLN A 123 -4.30 2.16 1.95
N LEU A 124 -5.26 1.44 1.41
CA LEU A 124 -6.66 1.81 1.37
C LEU A 124 -7.42 1.07 2.47
N ILE A 125 -8.27 1.80 3.18
CA ILE A 125 -9.21 1.27 4.16
C ILE A 125 -10.61 1.63 3.69
N ALA A 126 -11.50 0.66 3.58
CA ALA A 126 -12.90 0.88 3.23
C ALA A 126 -13.84 0.20 4.22
N SER A 127 -14.82 0.95 4.72
CA SER A 127 -15.90 0.37 5.54
C SER A 127 -16.86 -0.41 4.66
N THR A 128 -17.28 -1.58 5.11
CA THR A 128 -18.24 -2.42 4.38
C THR A 128 -19.58 -2.48 5.10
N TYR A 129 -20.64 -2.84 4.37
CA TYR A 129 -22.01 -2.82 4.88
C TYR A 129 -22.27 -3.81 6.03
N ASN A 130 -21.45 -4.86 6.17
CA ASN A 130 -21.59 -5.86 7.22
C ASN A 130 -20.82 -5.49 8.51
N GLY A 131 -20.20 -4.30 8.56
CA GLY A 131 -19.39 -3.82 9.68
C GLY A 131 -17.92 -4.25 9.62
N GLU A 132 -17.51 -5.02 8.63
CA GLU A 132 -16.10 -5.35 8.41
C GLU A 132 -15.38 -4.17 7.73
N THR A 133 -14.07 -4.13 7.90
CA THR A 133 -13.17 -3.18 7.23
C THR A 133 -12.34 -3.92 6.20
N TYR A 134 -12.47 -3.52 4.94
CA TYR A 134 -11.61 -3.98 3.87
C TYR A 134 -10.31 -3.19 3.87
N VAL A 135 -9.18 -3.90 3.81
CA VAL A 135 -7.84 -3.32 3.73
C VAL A 135 -7.19 -3.81 2.45
N LEU A 136 -6.60 -2.86 1.70
CA LEU A 136 -5.85 -3.11 0.48
C LEU A 136 -4.51 -2.39 0.57
N VAL A 137 -3.41 -3.10 0.37
CA VAL A 137 -2.04 -2.55 0.35
C VAL A 137 -1.42 -2.78 -1.02
N PHE A 138 -0.80 -1.75 -1.59
CA PHE A 138 -0.20 -1.81 -2.92
C PHE A 138 1.03 -0.89 -3.04
N PRO A 139 2.09 -1.32 -3.75
CA PRO A 139 3.34 -0.56 -3.85
C PRO A 139 3.30 0.54 -4.92
N GLU A 140 2.48 0.39 -5.96
CA GLU A 140 2.48 1.27 -7.14
C GLU A 140 1.07 1.74 -7.50
N LEU A 141 0.96 2.96 -8.03
CA LEU A 141 -0.29 3.56 -8.50
C LEU A 141 -0.68 3.11 -9.92
N THR A 142 -0.23 1.94 -10.36
CA THR A 142 -0.40 1.45 -11.73
C THR A 142 -1.16 0.12 -11.74
N PRO A 143 -1.89 -0.18 -12.82
CA PRO A 143 -2.52 -1.49 -12.97
C PRO A 143 -1.46 -2.60 -12.97
N ASN A 144 -1.76 -3.74 -12.35
CA ASN A 144 -0.86 -4.89 -12.24
C ASN A 144 0.43 -4.66 -11.41
N GLY A 145 0.50 -3.60 -10.60
CA GLY A 145 1.62 -3.37 -9.67
C GLY A 145 1.72 -4.36 -8.50
N GLY A 146 0.77 -5.30 -8.40
CA GLY A 146 0.61 -6.20 -7.26
C GLY A 146 -0.11 -5.53 -6.09
N TYR A 147 -0.73 -6.34 -5.23
CA TYR A 147 -1.38 -5.88 -4.02
C TYR A 147 -1.60 -7.05 -3.05
N ASP A 148 -1.85 -6.72 -1.78
CA ASP A 148 -2.37 -7.61 -0.75
C ASP A 148 -3.70 -7.06 -0.24
N SER A 149 -4.69 -7.92 0.03
CA SER A 149 -5.97 -7.50 0.60
C SER A 149 -6.54 -8.48 1.62
N TRP A 150 -7.29 -7.95 2.59
CA TRP A 150 -7.97 -8.76 3.60
C TRP A 150 -9.11 -7.97 4.28
N PHE A 151 -9.95 -8.69 5.04
CA PHE A 151 -11.01 -8.11 5.87
C PHE A 151 -10.64 -8.15 7.35
N VAL A 152 -11.01 -7.09 8.09
CA VAL A 152 -10.84 -6.95 9.53
C VAL A 152 -12.22 -6.77 10.18
N LYS A 153 -12.44 -7.40 11.35
CA LYS A 153 -13.67 -7.29 12.16
C LYS A 153 -13.53 -6.28 13.29
#